data_AF-A0A7D5ZH26-F1
#
_entry.id   AF-A0A7D5ZH26-F1
#
_cell.length_a   1.000
_cell.length_b   1.000
_cell.length_c   1.000
_cell.angle_alpha   90.00
_cell.angle_beta   90.00
_cell.angle_gamma   90.00
#
_symmetry.space_group_name_H-M   'P 1'
#
loop_
_entity.id
_entity.type
_entity.pdbx_description
1 polymer ?
#
loop_
_entity_poly.entity_id
_entity_poly.type
_entity_poly.pdbx_seq_one_letter_code
_entity_poly.pdbx_strand_id
1 'polypeptide(L)'
;MTLDAVVLAGGEARRMAGRDKGLIELSGKPMVAWVLESLNKQSIPVDHVLISANRNLPDYASFGHAVLRDVYPNQLGPMAGIHAAMMASPAEWMLVLPCDVPFLPHDLLLQFRAALNASGAPAVVARTADGQTHWAVCMLNRAVLPALVDALAKGENRLGEWLQNLGAVFVTFAQGHFQNLNTPEDLNQLANRLAGAEAIPVAGELTHFNAQGLAHMVNVGDKAETKRIATAQGDIRMLPDTLRLIEEGNHKKGDVLGIARIAAIMAAKKTSDLIPLCHPLPLTAVNVEFSIDRVKSTVRCAVTCETFGRTGIEMEALTAVQVGLLTIYDMCKAVDKGMVMTDVRLIEKIGGKSGHWTTAAPAISDSPLI
;
A
#
# COMPACT_ATOMS: atom_id res chain seq x y z
N MET A 1 -5.98 -14.69 -18.53
CA MET A 1 -7.01 -13.67 -18.30
C MET A 1 -6.36 -12.34 -18.60
N THR A 2 -6.80 -11.67 -19.66
CA THR A 2 -6.32 -10.34 -20.03
C THR A 2 -7.08 -9.28 -19.25
N LEU A 3 -6.36 -8.26 -18.77
CA LEU A 3 -6.89 -7.20 -17.94
C LEU A 3 -6.36 -5.86 -18.45
N ASP A 4 -7.23 -5.07 -19.04
CA ASP A 4 -6.93 -3.67 -19.36
C ASP A 4 -7.56 -2.74 -18.33
N ALA A 5 -7.08 -1.51 -18.26
CA ALA A 5 -7.64 -0.45 -17.44
C ALA A 5 -8.08 0.75 -18.27
N VAL A 6 -9.15 1.40 -17.86
CA VAL A 6 -9.57 2.71 -18.36
C VAL A 6 -9.60 3.73 -17.23
N VAL A 7 -8.93 4.87 -17.46
CA VAL A 7 -9.02 6.05 -16.61
C VAL A 7 -10.05 7.03 -17.22
N LEU A 8 -11.12 7.30 -16.48
CA LEU A 8 -12.18 8.21 -16.88
C LEU A 8 -11.79 9.66 -16.57
N ALA A 9 -11.45 10.39 -17.62
CA ALA A 9 -10.92 11.77 -17.56
C ALA A 9 -11.86 12.80 -18.23
N GLY A 10 -13.15 12.50 -18.39
CA GLY A 10 -14.12 13.41 -19.02
C GLY A 10 -14.83 14.39 -18.08
N GLY A 11 -14.51 14.39 -16.79
CA GLY A 11 -15.27 15.15 -15.77
C GLY A 11 -15.01 16.66 -15.82
N GLU A 12 -16.07 17.47 -15.94
CA GLU A 12 -15.98 18.93 -15.74
C GLU A 12 -15.74 19.30 -14.28
N ALA A 13 -14.68 20.05 -14.02
CA ALA A 13 -14.45 20.66 -12.71
C ALA A 13 -15.21 22.00 -12.61
N ARG A 14 -16.55 21.97 -12.54
CA ARG A 14 -17.38 23.20 -12.43
C ARG A 14 -17.00 24.06 -11.21
N ARG A 15 -16.52 23.42 -10.14
CA ARG A 15 -16.04 24.09 -8.90
C ARG A 15 -14.56 24.49 -8.94
N MET A 16 -13.86 24.21 -10.04
CA MET A 16 -12.43 24.50 -10.22
C MET A 16 -12.15 25.20 -11.55
N ALA A 17 -12.85 26.31 -11.78
CA ALA A 17 -12.69 27.17 -12.95
C ALA A 17 -12.89 26.48 -14.32
N GLY A 18 -13.62 25.37 -14.38
CA GLY A 18 -13.97 24.69 -15.64
C GLY A 18 -12.81 23.97 -16.33
N ARG A 19 -11.66 23.79 -15.66
CA ARG A 19 -10.54 22.99 -16.17
C ARG A 19 -10.88 21.51 -16.15
N ASP A 20 -10.18 20.72 -16.97
CA ASP A 20 -10.33 19.28 -16.98
C ASP A 20 -9.75 18.69 -15.70
N LYS A 21 -10.56 17.94 -14.94
CA LYS A 21 -10.17 17.43 -13.62
C LYS A 21 -8.87 16.65 -13.69
N GLY A 22 -8.71 15.76 -14.67
CA GLY A 22 -7.52 14.90 -14.72
C GLY A 22 -6.21 15.65 -14.90
N LEU A 23 -6.23 16.87 -15.45
CA LEU A 23 -5.04 17.69 -15.71
C LEU A 23 -4.74 18.70 -14.60
N ILE A 24 -5.58 18.77 -13.58
CA ILE A 24 -5.31 19.63 -12.43
C ILE A 24 -4.12 19.05 -11.66
N GLU A 25 -3.17 19.91 -11.33
CA GLU A 25 -1.97 19.52 -10.61
C GLU A 25 -2.24 19.34 -9.11
N LEU A 26 -1.76 18.22 -8.60
CA LEU A 26 -1.61 17.92 -7.17
C LEU A 26 -0.11 17.79 -6.90
N SER A 27 0.44 18.70 -6.09
CA SER A 27 1.88 18.76 -5.77
C SER A 27 2.79 18.80 -7.02
N GLY A 28 2.45 19.64 -8.00
CA GLY A 28 3.23 19.83 -9.23
C GLY A 28 3.10 18.70 -10.26
N LYS A 29 2.12 17.79 -10.07
CA LYS A 29 1.89 16.66 -10.97
C LYS A 29 0.39 16.49 -11.27
N PRO A 30 -0.02 16.28 -12.54
CA PRO A 30 -1.44 16.08 -12.90
C PRO A 30 -2.09 14.91 -12.17
N MET A 31 -3.34 15.06 -11.73
CA MET A 31 -4.08 14.01 -11.00
C MET A 31 -4.13 12.68 -11.77
N VAL A 32 -4.35 12.72 -13.09
CA VAL A 32 -4.34 11.50 -13.92
C VAL A 32 -3.02 10.74 -13.82
N ALA A 33 -1.88 11.45 -13.72
CA ALA A 33 -0.57 10.83 -13.61
C ALA A 33 -0.33 10.19 -12.23
N TRP A 34 -1.01 10.66 -11.18
CA TRP A 34 -1.01 9.98 -9.88
C TRP A 34 -1.78 8.66 -9.96
N VAL A 35 -2.96 8.65 -10.59
CA VAL A 35 -3.76 7.43 -10.81
C VAL A 35 -2.96 6.39 -11.59
N LEU A 36 -2.30 6.79 -12.68
CA LEU A 36 -1.47 5.91 -13.51
C LEU A 36 -0.30 5.30 -12.72
N GLU A 37 0.36 6.08 -11.86
CA GLU A 37 1.42 5.54 -11.00
C GLU A 37 0.88 4.60 -9.92
N SER A 38 -0.26 4.90 -9.30
CA SER A 38 -0.91 4.00 -8.35
C SER A 38 -1.36 2.70 -8.99
N LEU A 39 -1.76 2.74 -10.26
CA LEU A 39 -2.09 1.56 -11.06
C LEU A 39 -0.84 0.72 -11.36
N ASN A 40 0.28 1.35 -11.73
CA ASN A 40 1.54 0.62 -11.99
C ASN A 40 2.14 -0.04 -10.74
N LYS A 41 1.72 0.38 -9.54
CA LYS A 41 2.17 -0.19 -8.24
C LYS A 41 1.29 -1.33 -7.73
N GLN A 42 0.24 -1.71 -8.47
CA GLN A 42 -0.63 -2.82 -8.07
C GLN A 42 0.13 -4.15 -8.09
N SER A 43 -0.25 -5.05 -7.17
CA SER A 43 0.32 -6.40 -7.10
C SER A 43 0.02 -7.27 -8.33
N ILE A 44 -0.97 -6.88 -9.14
CA ILE A 44 -1.33 -7.53 -10.40
C ILE A 44 -1.16 -6.48 -11.51
N PRO A 45 -0.32 -6.73 -12.54
CA PRO A 45 -0.17 -5.79 -13.65
C PRO A 45 -1.43 -5.80 -14.53
N VAL A 46 -1.70 -4.65 -15.15
CA VAL A 46 -2.64 -4.53 -16.28
C VAL A 46 -1.86 -4.62 -17.58
N ASP A 47 -2.47 -5.18 -18.62
CA ASP A 47 -1.83 -5.38 -19.93
C ASP A 47 -1.73 -4.03 -20.69
N HIS A 48 -2.83 -3.27 -20.73
CA HIS A 48 -2.85 -1.93 -21.33
C HIS A 48 -3.66 -0.94 -20.49
N VAL A 49 -3.34 0.33 -20.66
CA VAL A 49 -4.08 1.45 -20.07
C VAL A 49 -4.63 2.35 -21.15
N LEU A 50 -5.90 2.68 -21.01
CA LEU A 50 -6.68 3.57 -21.87
C LEU A 50 -7.10 4.80 -21.06
N ILE A 51 -7.20 5.95 -21.71
CA ILE A 51 -7.71 7.18 -21.08
C ILE A 51 -8.96 7.61 -21.85
N SER A 52 -10.10 7.70 -21.17
CA SER A 52 -11.34 8.21 -21.77
C SER A 52 -11.44 9.71 -21.54
N ALA A 53 -11.28 10.52 -22.58
CA ALA A 53 -11.34 11.98 -22.51
C ALA A 53 -12.00 12.56 -23.77
N ASN A 54 -12.80 13.61 -23.59
CA ASN A 54 -13.46 14.31 -24.69
C ASN A 54 -12.81 15.66 -25.04
N ARG A 55 -11.83 16.11 -24.23
CA ARG A 55 -11.12 17.38 -24.36
C ARG A 55 -9.63 17.17 -24.05
N ASN A 56 -8.80 18.16 -24.37
CA ASN A 56 -7.37 18.19 -24.05
C ASN A 56 -6.62 16.90 -24.42
N LEU A 57 -6.98 16.31 -25.55
CA LEU A 57 -6.50 14.99 -25.98
C LEU A 57 -4.98 14.93 -26.17
N PRO A 58 -4.30 15.95 -26.73
CA PRO A 58 -2.84 15.94 -26.81
C PRO A 58 -2.19 15.87 -25.43
N ASP A 59 -2.75 16.56 -24.43
CA ASP A 59 -2.23 16.55 -23.06
C ASP A 59 -2.39 15.17 -22.43
N TYR A 60 -3.54 14.51 -22.63
CA TYR A 60 -3.73 13.14 -22.17
C TYR A 60 -2.87 12.11 -22.93
N ALA A 61 -2.64 12.33 -24.22
CA ALA A 61 -1.81 11.44 -25.03
C ALA A 61 -0.32 11.52 -24.61
N SER A 62 0.10 12.66 -24.03
CA SER A 62 1.47 12.84 -23.53
C SER A 62 1.86 11.87 -22.41
N PHE A 63 0.87 11.26 -21.72
CA PHE A 63 1.12 10.21 -20.71
C PHE A 63 1.46 8.84 -21.33
N GLY A 64 1.52 8.72 -22.66
CA GLY A 64 1.94 7.49 -23.35
C GLY A 64 0.85 6.42 -23.45
N HIS A 65 -0.42 6.80 -23.24
CA HIS A 65 -1.57 5.90 -23.29
C HIS A 65 -2.55 6.30 -24.40
N ALA A 66 -3.30 5.33 -24.93
CA ALA A 66 -4.30 5.60 -25.94
C ALA A 66 -5.45 6.43 -25.35
N VAL A 67 -5.79 7.54 -26.02
CA VAL A 67 -6.87 8.42 -25.60
C VAL A 67 -8.10 8.16 -26.45
N LEU A 68 -9.19 7.79 -25.80
CA LEU A 68 -10.47 7.43 -26.40
C LEU A 68 -11.48 8.55 -26.19
N ARG A 69 -12.23 8.85 -27.25
CA ARG A 69 -13.42 9.72 -27.18
C ARG A 69 -14.67 8.87 -27.02
N ASP A 70 -15.68 9.45 -26.39
CA ASP A 70 -16.98 8.79 -26.28
C ASP A 70 -17.62 8.64 -27.67
N VAL A 71 -18.16 7.45 -27.94
CA VAL A 71 -18.87 7.15 -29.19
C VAL A 71 -20.22 7.87 -29.26
N TYR A 72 -20.82 8.15 -28.10
CA TYR A 72 -22.10 8.84 -27.95
C TYR A 72 -21.89 10.28 -27.43
N PRO A 73 -21.56 11.26 -28.28
CA PRO A 73 -21.17 12.61 -27.85
C PRO A 73 -22.27 13.35 -27.07
N ASN A 74 -23.54 12.97 -27.22
CA ASN A 74 -24.69 13.55 -26.51
C ASN A 74 -25.08 12.79 -25.23
N GLN A 75 -24.46 11.65 -24.94
CA GLN A 75 -24.66 10.90 -23.69
C GLN A 75 -23.42 11.05 -22.81
N LEU A 76 -23.43 12.10 -22.01
CA LEU A 76 -22.33 12.42 -21.10
C LEU A 76 -22.43 11.54 -19.85
N GLY A 77 -21.34 10.82 -19.54
CA GLY A 77 -21.22 10.12 -18.26
C GLY A 77 -20.19 8.98 -18.27
N PRO A 78 -19.87 8.42 -17.09
CA PRO A 78 -18.91 7.32 -16.94
C PRO A 78 -19.19 6.12 -17.85
N MET A 79 -20.47 5.78 -18.08
CA MET A 79 -20.87 4.63 -18.91
C MET A 79 -20.44 4.78 -20.38
N ALA A 80 -20.45 5.99 -20.93
CA ALA A 80 -20.02 6.24 -22.30
C ALA A 80 -18.50 6.01 -22.47
N GLY A 81 -17.72 6.43 -21.48
CA GLY A 81 -16.27 6.20 -21.46
C GLY A 81 -15.89 4.73 -21.24
N ILE A 82 -16.61 4.03 -20.37
CA ILE A 82 -16.47 2.57 -20.20
C ILE A 82 -16.77 1.85 -21.52
N HIS A 83 -17.87 2.23 -22.20
CA HIS A 83 -18.23 1.66 -23.48
C HIS A 83 -17.14 1.90 -24.54
N ALA A 84 -16.63 3.12 -24.66
CA ALA A 84 -15.54 3.44 -25.60
C ALA A 84 -14.30 2.56 -25.34
N ALA A 85 -13.93 2.36 -24.07
CA ALA A 85 -12.80 1.51 -23.70
C ALA A 85 -13.05 0.02 -24.00
N MET A 86 -14.22 -0.52 -23.66
CA MET A 86 -14.56 -1.92 -23.91
C MET A 86 -14.72 -2.23 -25.42
N MET A 87 -15.06 -1.24 -26.24
CA MET A 87 -15.07 -1.35 -27.70
C MET A 87 -13.64 -1.34 -28.28
N ALA A 88 -12.73 -0.56 -27.70
CA ALA A 88 -11.35 -0.42 -28.16
C ALA A 88 -10.43 -1.57 -27.70
N SER A 89 -10.74 -2.22 -26.58
CA SER A 89 -9.96 -3.32 -26.01
C SER A 89 -10.66 -4.66 -26.19
N PRO A 90 -9.96 -5.74 -26.58
CA PRO A 90 -10.49 -7.10 -26.56
C PRO A 90 -10.34 -7.80 -25.20
N ALA A 91 -9.82 -7.12 -24.17
CA ALA A 91 -9.51 -7.73 -22.88
C ALA A 91 -10.75 -8.36 -22.23
N GLU A 92 -10.53 -9.48 -21.53
CA GLU A 92 -11.58 -10.20 -20.83
C GLU A 92 -12.13 -9.38 -19.65
N TRP A 93 -11.26 -8.61 -19.00
CA TRP A 93 -11.63 -7.74 -17.89
C TRP A 93 -11.18 -6.31 -18.13
N MET A 94 -12.02 -5.37 -17.70
CA MET A 94 -11.77 -3.94 -17.76
C MET A 94 -11.83 -3.36 -16.35
N LEU A 95 -10.70 -2.89 -15.83
CA LEU A 95 -10.66 -2.06 -14.64
C LEU A 95 -11.06 -0.63 -15.01
N VAL A 96 -11.99 -0.05 -14.26
CA VAL A 96 -12.45 1.32 -14.42
C VAL A 96 -11.97 2.13 -13.22
N LEU A 97 -11.35 3.28 -13.49
CA LEU A 97 -10.87 4.22 -12.47
C LEU A 97 -11.25 5.65 -12.85
N PRO A 98 -11.66 6.50 -11.91
CA PRO A 98 -11.82 7.92 -12.18
C PRO A 98 -10.46 8.64 -12.08
N CYS A 99 -10.31 9.77 -12.78
CA CYS A 99 -9.07 10.56 -12.75
C CYS A 99 -8.84 11.35 -11.44
N ASP A 100 -9.84 11.45 -10.57
CA ASP A 100 -9.81 12.26 -9.33
C ASP A 100 -9.59 11.43 -8.05
N VAL A 101 -9.17 10.17 -8.22
CA VAL A 101 -8.80 9.24 -7.13
C VAL A 101 -7.32 8.85 -7.24
N PRO A 102 -6.39 9.75 -6.86
CA PRO A 102 -4.96 9.59 -7.13
C PRO A 102 -4.28 8.47 -6.35
N PHE A 103 -4.88 7.98 -5.26
CA PHE A 103 -4.30 6.92 -4.43
C PHE A 103 -5.20 5.70 -4.38
N LEU A 104 -4.75 4.65 -5.04
CA LEU A 104 -5.38 3.34 -5.01
C LEU A 104 -4.74 2.49 -3.91
N PRO A 105 -5.52 1.69 -3.17
CA PRO A 105 -4.97 0.62 -2.34
C PRO A 105 -4.08 -0.31 -3.17
N HIS A 106 -2.93 -0.72 -2.63
CA HIS A 106 -1.94 -1.56 -3.35
C HIS A 106 -2.48 -2.95 -3.74
N ASP A 107 -3.49 -3.42 -3.02
CA ASP A 107 -4.13 -4.72 -3.14
C ASP A 107 -5.51 -4.66 -3.81
N LEU A 108 -5.90 -3.51 -4.40
CA LEU A 108 -7.19 -3.30 -5.06
C LEU A 108 -7.51 -4.43 -6.06
N LEU A 109 -6.58 -4.68 -6.99
CA LEU A 109 -6.77 -5.71 -8.01
C LEU A 109 -6.79 -7.13 -7.45
N LEU A 110 -6.00 -7.38 -6.39
CA LEU A 110 -5.98 -8.68 -5.73
C LEU A 110 -7.33 -8.99 -5.08
N GLN A 111 -7.88 -8.03 -4.34
CA GLN A 111 -9.18 -8.19 -3.68
C GLN A 111 -10.34 -8.29 -4.69
N PHE A 112 -10.33 -7.46 -5.74
CA PHE A 112 -11.34 -7.51 -6.81
C PHE A 112 -11.35 -8.88 -7.50
N ARG A 113 -10.19 -9.40 -7.85
CA ARG A 113 -10.08 -10.71 -8.50
C ARG A 113 -10.54 -11.84 -7.58
N ALA A 114 -10.18 -11.79 -6.30
CA ALA A 114 -10.65 -12.78 -5.33
C ALA A 114 -12.19 -12.78 -5.21
N ALA A 115 -12.81 -11.60 -5.14
CA ALA A 115 -14.26 -11.46 -5.05
C ALA A 115 -14.99 -11.96 -6.31
N LEU A 116 -14.49 -11.63 -7.50
CA LEU A 116 -15.07 -12.10 -8.76
C LEU A 116 -14.95 -13.62 -8.92
N ASN A 117 -13.78 -14.19 -8.60
CA ASN A 117 -13.58 -15.64 -8.67
C ASN A 117 -14.50 -16.39 -7.69
N ALA A 118 -14.71 -15.85 -6.49
CA ALA A 118 -15.57 -16.49 -5.49
C ALA A 118 -17.06 -16.40 -5.82
N SER A 119 -17.50 -15.31 -6.44
CA SER A 119 -18.92 -15.05 -6.72
C SER A 119 -19.38 -15.48 -8.11
N GLY A 120 -18.47 -15.56 -9.09
CA GLY A 120 -18.82 -15.69 -10.50
C GLY A 120 -19.56 -14.46 -11.06
N ALA A 121 -19.57 -13.34 -10.33
CA ALA A 121 -20.29 -12.14 -10.73
C ALA A 121 -19.63 -11.47 -11.95
N PRO A 122 -20.43 -10.80 -12.81
CA PRO A 122 -19.91 -10.12 -13.99
C PRO A 122 -19.18 -8.81 -13.69
N ALA A 123 -19.28 -8.30 -12.45
CA ALA A 123 -18.75 -7.02 -12.05
C ALA A 123 -18.44 -6.96 -10.54
N VAL A 124 -17.46 -6.15 -10.16
CA VAL A 124 -17.12 -5.84 -8.77
C VAL A 124 -16.92 -4.33 -8.59
N VAL A 125 -17.34 -3.79 -7.44
CA VAL A 125 -17.29 -2.36 -7.12
C VAL A 125 -16.64 -2.14 -5.75
N ALA A 126 -15.82 -1.10 -5.63
CA ALA A 126 -15.23 -0.70 -4.36
C ALA A 126 -16.26 0.01 -3.46
N ARG A 127 -16.22 -0.33 -2.17
CA ARG A 127 -16.91 0.36 -1.07
C ARG A 127 -15.92 0.64 0.05
N THR A 128 -16.13 1.70 0.82
CA THR A 128 -15.37 1.98 2.05
C THR A 128 -16.14 1.50 3.28
N ALA A 129 -15.42 1.28 4.39
CA ALA A 129 -15.99 0.76 5.64
C ALA A 129 -17.12 1.62 6.24
N ASP A 130 -17.20 2.91 5.89
CA ASP A 130 -18.28 3.84 6.25
C ASP A 130 -19.54 3.71 5.36
N GLY A 131 -19.53 2.78 4.39
CA GLY A 131 -20.65 2.50 3.50
C GLY A 131 -20.64 3.29 2.19
N GLN A 132 -19.70 4.23 1.99
CA GLN A 132 -19.61 4.96 0.73
C GLN A 132 -19.19 4.03 -0.42
N THR A 133 -19.95 4.07 -1.52
CA THR A 133 -19.69 3.24 -2.71
C THR A 133 -19.05 4.07 -3.81
N HIS A 134 -17.98 3.56 -4.40
CA HIS A 134 -17.21 4.22 -5.45
C HIS A 134 -17.51 3.56 -6.80
N TRP A 135 -18.64 3.93 -7.41
CA TRP A 135 -19.15 3.28 -8.63
C TRP A 135 -18.18 3.28 -9.82
N ALA A 136 -17.35 4.32 -9.94
CA ALA A 136 -16.34 4.45 -10.99
C ALA A 136 -15.01 3.75 -10.65
N VAL A 137 -14.90 3.12 -9.48
CA VAL A 137 -13.82 2.21 -9.10
C VAL A 137 -14.39 0.80 -9.11
N CYS A 138 -14.40 0.20 -10.30
CA CYS A 138 -15.03 -1.10 -10.53
C CYS A 138 -14.26 -1.91 -11.56
N MET A 139 -14.52 -3.21 -11.64
CA MET A 139 -13.95 -4.08 -12.66
C MET A 139 -15.05 -4.91 -13.30
N LEU A 140 -15.04 -4.97 -14.63
CA LEU A 140 -16.14 -5.47 -15.45
C LEU A 140 -15.65 -6.60 -16.36
N ASN A 141 -16.43 -7.67 -16.46
CA ASN A 141 -16.20 -8.71 -17.45
C ASN A 141 -16.66 -8.25 -18.83
N ARG A 142 -15.93 -8.59 -19.90
CA ARG A 142 -16.30 -8.26 -21.28
C ARG A 142 -17.71 -8.73 -21.68
N ALA A 143 -18.20 -9.81 -21.09
CA ALA A 143 -19.53 -10.35 -21.36
C ALA A 143 -20.68 -9.34 -21.08
N VAL A 144 -20.41 -8.27 -20.32
CA VAL A 144 -21.39 -7.23 -20.00
C VAL A 144 -21.55 -6.19 -21.12
N LEU A 145 -20.66 -6.18 -22.11
CA LEU A 145 -20.65 -5.19 -23.18
C LEU A 145 -21.99 -5.08 -23.93
N PRO A 146 -22.67 -6.18 -24.33
CA PRO A 146 -23.99 -6.08 -24.96
C PRO A 146 -25.02 -5.39 -24.06
N ALA A 147 -25.03 -5.71 -22.76
CA ALA A 147 -25.93 -5.07 -21.79
C ALA A 147 -25.61 -3.59 -21.58
N LEU A 148 -24.33 -3.20 -21.68
CA LEU A 148 -23.91 -1.80 -21.63
C LEU A 148 -24.38 -1.03 -22.88
N VAL A 149 -24.27 -1.64 -24.07
CA VAL A 149 -24.76 -1.07 -25.33
C VAL A 149 -26.28 -0.86 -25.26
N ASP A 150 -27.03 -1.85 -24.78
CA ASP A 150 -28.49 -1.76 -24.63
C ASP A 150 -28.91 -0.67 -23.64
N ALA A 151 -28.19 -0.54 -22.53
CA ALA A 151 -28.43 0.49 -21.52
C ALA A 151 -28.22 1.90 -22.10
N LEU A 152 -27.09 2.12 -22.79
CA LEU A 152 -26.80 3.38 -23.47
C LEU A 152 -27.82 3.69 -24.57
N ALA A 153 -28.23 2.70 -25.37
CA ALA A 153 -29.26 2.88 -26.40
C ALA A 153 -30.61 3.33 -25.82
N LYS A 154 -30.93 2.92 -24.59
CA LYS A 154 -32.13 3.36 -23.84
C LYS A 154 -31.95 4.71 -23.13
N GLY A 155 -30.78 5.32 -23.20
CA GLY A 155 -30.46 6.59 -22.55
C GLY A 155 -30.15 6.46 -21.05
N GLU A 156 -29.84 5.26 -20.57
CA GLU A 156 -29.39 5.06 -19.19
C GLU A 156 -28.00 5.67 -18.98
N ASN A 157 -27.84 6.49 -17.94
CA ASN A 157 -26.59 7.18 -17.64
C ASN A 157 -26.14 7.04 -16.17
N ARG A 158 -26.87 6.24 -15.38
CA ARG A 158 -26.62 6.04 -13.95
C ARG A 158 -25.80 4.77 -13.73
N LEU A 159 -24.48 4.90 -13.78
CA LEU A 159 -23.55 3.78 -13.59
C LEU A 159 -23.87 2.92 -12.34
N GLY A 160 -24.23 3.55 -11.23
CA GLY A 160 -24.53 2.83 -10.00
C GLY A 160 -25.79 1.95 -10.08
N GLU A 161 -26.87 2.45 -10.68
CA GLU A 161 -28.10 1.66 -10.88
C GLU A 161 -27.85 0.52 -11.86
N TRP A 162 -27.13 0.81 -12.96
CA TRP A 162 -26.77 -0.19 -13.96
C TRP A 162 -25.93 -1.33 -13.37
N LEU A 163 -24.89 -1.02 -12.58
CA LEU A 163 -24.04 -2.04 -11.92
C LEU A 163 -24.80 -2.88 -10.91
N GLN A 164 -25.75 -2.28 -10.18
CA GLN A 164 -26.60 -3.03 -9.26
C GLN A 164 -27.51 -4.00 -10.01
N ASN A 165 -28.16 -3.54 -11.09
CA ASN A 165 -29.02 -4.36 -11.94
C ASN A 165 -28.25 -5.51 -12.62
N LEU A 166 -26.97 -5.30 -12.90
CA LEU A 166 -26.06 -6.31 -13.44
C LEU A 166 -25.66 -7.39 -12.41
N GLY A 167 -25.93 -7.16 -11.12
CA GLY A 167 -25.53 -8.07 -10.04
C GLY A 167 -24.06 -7.91 -9.62
N ALA A 168 -23.54 -6.68 -9.65
CA ALA A 168 -22.18 -6.42 -9.19
C ALA A 168 -22.00 -6.76 -7.70
N VAL A 169 -20.86 -7.39 -7.38
CA VAL A 169 -20.45 -7.63 -5.98
C VAL A 169 -19.65 -6.46 -5.43
N PHE A 170 -19.57 -6.35 -4.10
CA PHE A 170 -18.88 -5.25 -3.43
C PHE A 170 -17.68 -5.76 -2.63
N VAL A 171 -16.58 -5.01 -2.69
CA VAL A 171 -15.39 -5.22 -1.85
C VAL A 171 -15.21 -4.01 -0.95
N THR A 172 -15.09 -4.26 0.35
CA THR A 172 -14.98 -3.21 1.37
C THR A 172 -13.51 -2.93 1.70
N PHE A 173 -13.09 -1.67 1.53
CA PHE A 173 -11.78 -1.15 1.87
C PHE A 173 -11.82 -0.28 3.12
N ALA A 174 -10.65 -0.04 3.73
CA ALA A 174 -10.52 0.86 4.89
C ALA A 174 -11.04 2.28 4.60
N GLN A 175 -11.48 2.97 5.66
CA GLN A 175 -11.94 4.35 5.58
C GLN A 175 -10.81 5.28 5.08
N GLY A 176 -11.16 6.27 4.25
CA GLY A 176 -10.20 7.23 3.70
C GLY A 176 -9.50 6.77 2.41
N HIS A 177 -9.75 5.55 1.94
CA HIS A 177 -9.43 5.17 0.56
C HIS A 177 -10.37 5.85 -0.44
N PHE A 178 -9.89 6.04 -1.67
CA PHE A 178 -10.64 6.61 -2.77
C PHE A 178 -11.20 8.03 -2.53
N GLN A 179 -10.49 8.87 -1.78
CA GLN A 179 -10.85 10.28 -1.59
C GLN A 179 -10.93 11.00 -2.95
N ASN A 180 -12.15 11.44 -3.32
CA ASN A 180 -12.37 12.23 -4.53
C ASN A 180 -11.96 13.68 -4.29
N LEU A 181 -10.99 14.19 -5.05
CA LEU A 181 -10.53 15.57 -4.95
C LEU A 181 -11.42 16.47 -5.81
N ASN A 182 -12.36 17.16 -5.19
CA ASN A 182 -13.40 17.92 -5.89
C ASN A 182 -13.29 19.43 -5.71
N THR A 183 -12.54 19.90 -4.72
CA THR A 183 -12.38 21.32 -4.40
C THR A 183 -10.91 21.74 -4.31
N PRO A 184 -10.60 23.03 -4.51
CA PRO A 184 -9.24 23.55 -4.27
C PRO A 184 -8.76 23.35 -2.83
N GLU A 185 -9.68 23.32 -1.86
CA GLU A 185 -9.36 23.07 -0.45
C GLU A 185 -8.88 21.62 -0.24
N ASP A 186 -9.56 20.63 -0.84
CA ASP A 186 -9.14 19.23 -0.80
C ASP A 186 -7.72 19.05 -1.38
N LEU A 187 -7.43 19.76 -2.48
CA LEU A 187 -6.12 19.72 -3.11
C LEU A 187 -5.04 20.38 -2.28
N ASN A 188 -5.34 21.52 -1.65
CA ASN A 188 -4.38 22.20 -0.78
C ASN A 188 -4.09 21.38 0.48
N GLN A 189 -5.11 20.82 1.14
CA GLN A 189 -4.93 19.93 2.28
C GLN A 189 -4.07 18.73 1.88
N LEU A 190 -4.39 18.08 0.76
CA LEU A 190 -3.62 16.93 0.32
C LEU A 190 -2.21 17.29 -0.16
N ALA A 191 -2.03 18.41 -0.85
CA ALA A 191 -0.71 18.91 -1.23
C ALA A 191 0.14 19.23 -0.01
N ASN A 192 -0.47 19.82 1.04
CA ASN A 192 0.20 20.05 2.31
C ASN A 192 0.61 18.72 2.98
N ARG A 193 -0.26 17.70 2.96
CA ARG A 193 0.07 16.36 3.49
C ARG A 193 1.21 15.71 2.70
N LEU A 194 1.18 15.80 1.36
CA LEU A 194 2.24 15.27 0.48
C LEU A 194 3.57 16.01 0.63
N ALA A 195 3.52 17.33 0.83
CA ALA A 195 4.69 18.17 1.09
C ALA A 195 5.20 18.06 2.54
N GLY A 196 4.51 17.32 3.40
CA GLY A 196 4.83 17.22 4.83
C GLY A 196 4.54 18.50 5.64
N ALA A 197 3.81 19.46 5.07
CA ALA A 197 3.43 20.73 5.69
C ALA A 197 2.21 20.59 6.61
N GLU A 198 1.30 19.66 6.31
CA GLU A 198 0.30 19.20 7.28
C GLU A 198 0.87 18.00 8.02
N ALA A 199 1.33 18.25 9.26
CA ALA A 199 1.48 17.19 10.22
C ALA A 199 0.17 16.40 10.25
N ILE A 200 0.25 15.09 10.00
CA ILE A 200 -0.82 14.15 10.33
C ILE A 200 -1.31 14.56 11.73
N PRO A 201 -2.61 14.79 11.97
CA PRO A 201 -3.08 14.97 13.33
C PRO A 201 -2.81 13.65 14.04
N VAL A 202 -1.64 13.57 14.66
CA VAL A 202 -1.31 12.52 15.60
C VAL A 202 -2.30 12.75 16.73
N ALA A 203 -3.21 11.80 16.93
CA ALA A 203 -3.97 11.75 18.17
C ALA A 203 -2.95 11.51 19.31
N GLY A 204 -2.38 12.61 19.80
CA GLY A 204 -1.27 12.65 20.75
C GLY A 204 -0.26 13.74 20.38
N GLU A 205 0.03 14.65 21.32
CA GLU A 205 1.13 15.61 21.18
C GLU A 205 2.43 14.90 20.76
N LEU A 206 3.12 15.42 19.74
CA LEU A 206 4.42 14.93 19.32
C LEU A 206 5.42 15.11 20.47
N THR A 207 5.59 14.08 21.30
CA THR A 207 6.38 14.21 22.53
C THR A 207 7.87 14.54 22.30
N HIS A 208 8.44 14.20 21.13
CA HIS A 208 9.86 14.40 20.82
C HIS A 208 10.25 15.78 20.27
N PHE A 209 9.30 16.70 20.15
CA PHE A 209 9.57 18.09 19.73
C PHE A 209 9.10 19.04 20.83
N ASN A 210 9.88 20.08 21.11
CA ASN A 210 9.46 21.13 22.05
C ASN A 210 8.50 22.13 21.38
N ALA A 211 7.99 23.10 22.16
CA ALA A 211 7.07 24.13 21.66
C ALA A 211 7.66 25.01 20.53
N GLN A 212 8.96 24.96 20.30
CA GLN A 212 9.69 25.66 19.25
C GLN A 212 9.99 24.77 18.03
N GLY A 213 9.52 23.51 18.01
CA GLY A 213 9.75 22.55 16.93
C GLY A 213 11.16 21.95 16.90
N LEU A 214 11.94 22.10 17.99
CA LEU A 214 13.27 21.49 18.10
C LEU A 214 13.18 20.10 18.73
N ALA A 215 14.02 19.19 18.24
CA ALA A 215 14.16 17.85 18.77
C ALA A 215 14.55 17.87 20.26
N HIS A 216 13.82 17.13 21.08
CA HIS A 216 14.03 17.03 22.52
C HIS A 216 13.74 15.60 23.00
N MET A 217 14.60 15.07 23.87
CA MET A 217 14.37 13.77 24.51
C MET A 217 13.35 13.93 25.66
N VAL A 218 12.20 13.27 25.53
CA VAL A 218 11.10 13.34 26.50
C VAL A 218 11.54 12.94 27.90
N ASN A 219 11.30 13.76 28.93
CA ASN A 219 11.51 13.32 30.31
C ASN A 219 10.54 12.16 30.67
N VAL A 220 11.10 11.01 31.06
CA VAL A 220 10.35 9.84 31.51
C VAL A 220 10.47 9.59 33.02
N GLY A 221 11.10 10.50 33.75
CA GLY A 221 11.40 10.41 35.18
C GLY A 221 10.19 10.08 36.05
N ASP A 222 9.05 10.72 35.81
CA ASP A 222 7.84 10.54 36.64
C ASP A 222 6.97 9.33 36.23
N LYS A 223 7.38 8.60 35.17
CA LYS A 223 6.65 7.41 34.73
C LYS A 223 7.05 6.21 35.58
N ALA A 224 6.06 5.39 35.94
CA ALA A 224 6.32 4.13 36.64
C ALA A 224 7.12 3.15 35.77
N GLU A 225 8.01 2.38 36.41
CA GLU A 225 8.70 1.27 35.80
C GLU A 225 7.79 0.05 35.72
N THR A 226 7.71 -0.56 34.54
CA THR A 226 6.91 -1.76 34.29
C THR A 226 7.68 -2.72 33.43
N LYS A 227 7.32 -4.02 33.47
CA LYS A 227 7.79 -4.97 32.46
C LYS A 227 7.28 -4.54 31.09
N ARG A 228 8.16 -4.54 30.09
CA ARG A 228 7.87 -4.14 28.71
C ARG A 228 8.50 -5.12 27.75
N ILE A 229 7.73 -5.49 26.75
CA ILE A 229 8.12 -6.45 25.72
C ILE A 229 7.77 -5.84 24.37
N ALA A 230 8.66 -5.98 23.39
CA ALA A 230 8.36 -5.64 22.00
C ALA A 230 8.92 -6.73 21.09
N THR A 231 8.10 -7.16 20.13
CA THR A 231 8.48 -8.09 19.08
C THR A 231 8.42 -7.38 17.75
N ALA A 232 9.52 -7.38 17.02
CA ALA A 232 9.62 -6.87 15.65
C ALA A 232 9.99 -8.01 14.69
N GLN A 233 9.70 -7.83 13.41
CA GLN A 233 10.05 -8.77 12.36
C GLN A 233 10.50 -8.01 11.11
N GLY A 234 11.31 -8.65 10.27
CA GLY A 234 11.55 -8.26 8.88
C GLY A 234 12.06 -9.42 8.05
N ASP A 235 12.01 -9.27 6.73
CA ASP A 235 12.36 -10.31 5.77
C ASP A 235 13.53 -9.84 4.89
N ILE A 236 14.41 -10.76 4.47
CA ILE A 236 15.39 -10.53 3.41
C ILE A 236 15.21 -11.57 2.31
N ARG A 237 14.85 -11.11 1.12
CA ARG A 237 14.68 -11.92 -0.10
C ARG A 237 15.99 -11.94 -0.89
N MET A 238 16.31 -13.09 -1.46
CA MET A 238 17.54 -13.34 -2.21
C MET A 238 17.29 -14.33 -3.36
N LEU A 239 18.32 -14.59 -4.16
CA LEU A 239 18.30 -15.67 -5.14
C LEU A 239 18.24 -17.05 -4.44
N PRO A 240 17.61 -18.08 -5.05
CA PRO A 240 17.54 -19.42 -4.49
C PRO A 240 18.92 -20.02 -4.17
N ASP A 241 19.91 -19.79 -5.02
CA ASP A 241 21.29 -20.26 -4.81
C ASP A 241 21.94 -19.60 -3.59
N THR A 242 21.65 -18.33 -3.33
CA THR A 242 22.11 -17.61 -2.13
C THR A 242 21.51 -18.24 -0.88
N LEU A 243 20.21 -18.52 -0.90
CA LEU A 243 19.53 -19.15 0.24
C LEU A 243 20.09 -20.55 0.51
N ARG A 244 20.33 -21.33 -0.54
CA ARG A 244 20.95 -22.66 -0.43
C ARG A 244 22.33 -22.60 0.24
N LEU A 245 23.15 -21.59 -0.07
CA LEU A 245 24.45 -21.39 0.59
C LEU A 245 24.32 -21.05 2.08
N ILE A 246 23.26 -20.34 2.47
CA ILE A 246 22.95 -20.06 3.88
C ILE A 246 22.53 -21.36 4.59
N GLU A 247 21.66 -22.17 3.97
CA GLU A 247 21.19 -23.45 4.53
C GLU A 247 22.30 -24.50 4.69
N GLU A 248 23.17 -24.62 3.69
CA GLU A 248 24.24 -25.62 3.68
C GLU A 248 25.37 -25.29 4.67
N GLY A 249 25.40 -24.07 5.24
CA GLY A 249 26.47 -23.61 6.13
C GLY A 249 27.85 -23.51 5.45
N ASN A 250 27.90 -23.67 4.13
CA ASN A 250 29.13 -23.75 3.32
C ASN A 250 29.58 -22.41 2.73
N HIS A 251 29.07 -21.28 3.26
CA HIS A 251 29.54 -19.98 2.82
C HIS A 251 31.00 -19.78 3.24
N LYS A 252 31.85 -19.23 2.35
CA LYS A 252 33.27 -18.93 2.63
C LYS A 252 33.51 -18.03 3.86
N LYS A 253 32.44 -17.46 4.45
CA LYS A 253 32.45 -16.57 5.61
C LYS A 253 31.89 -17.22 6.90
N GLY A 254 31.47 -18.48 6.88
CA GLY A 254 30.94 -19.20 8.06
C GLY A 254 29.42 -19.12 8.24
N ASP A 255 28.94 -19.44 9.46
CA ASP A 255 27.53 -19.46 9.84
C ASP A 255 26.88 -18.06 9.76
N VAL A 256 26.18 -17.82 8.65
CA VAL A 256 25.55 -16.53 8.34
C VAL A 256 24.49 -16.18 9.38
N LEU A 257 23.63 -17.13 9.75
CA LEU A 257 22.53 -16.87 10.69
C LEU A 257 23.05 -16.71 12.12
N GLY A 258 24.08 -17.46 12.51
CA GLY A 258 24.77 -17.29 13.79
C GLY A 258 25.39 -15.90 13.93
N ILE A 259 26.10 -15.41 12.92
CA ILE A 259 26.71 -14.07 12.94
C ILE A 259 25.62 -12.98 12.93
N ALA A 260 24.58 -13.13 12.10
CA ALA A 260 23.45 -12.22 12.09
C ALA A 260 22.72 -12.14 13.44
N ARG A 261 22.63 -13.27 14.17
CA ARG A 261 22.05 -13.33 15.52
C ARG A 261 22.83 -12.48 16.52
N ILE A 262 24.16 -12.61 16.51
CA ILE A 262 25.03 -11.83 17.40
C ILE A 262 24.91 -10.33 17.06
N ALA A 263 24.91 -9.99 15.78
CA ALA A 263 24.77 -8.62 15.32
C ALA A 263 23.43 -8.00 15.76
N ALA A 264 22.32 -8.73 15.63
CA ALA A 264 21.01 -8.29 16.12
C ALA A 264 21.01 -8.04 17.64
N ILE A 265 21.58 -8.94 18.45
CA ILE A 265 21.68 -8.78 19.91
C ILE A 265 22.54 -7.57 20.27
N MET A 266 23.65 -7.36 19.56
CA MET A 266 24.50 -6.18 19.76
C MET A 266 23.79 -4.89 19.40
N ALA A 267 23.05 -4.89 18.29
CA ALA A 267 22.30 -3.74 17.82
C ALA A 267 21.19 -3.34 18.78
N ALA A 268 20.44 -4.29 19.36
CA ALA A 268 19.46 -4.01 20.39
C ALA A 268 20.06 -3.18 21.54
N LYS A 269 21.23 -3.60 22.05
CA LYS A 269 21.97 -2.93 23.13
C LYS A 269 22.52 -1.55 22.73
N LYS A 270 22.64 -1.28 21.43
CA LYS A 270 23.22 -0.07 20.84
C LYS A 270 22.17 0.89 20.29
N THR A 271 20.89 0.62 20.51
CA THR A 271 19.78 1.41 19.95
C THR A 271 19.85 2.89 20.31
N SER A 272 20.14 3.23 21.57
CA SER A 272 20.26 4.64 21.99
C SER A 272 21.50 5.35 21.47
N ASP A 273 22.54 4.61 21.06
CA ASP A 273 23.71 5.18 20.37
C ASP A 273 23.38 5.50 18.90
N LEU A 274 22.38 4.82 18.31
CA LEU A 274 22.03 4.91 16.90
C LEU A 274 20.81 5.81 16.65
N ILE A 275 19.81 5.77 17.53
CA ILE A 275 18.55 6.52 17.41
C ILE A 275 18.61 7.72 18.37
N PRO A 276 18.80 8.96 17.86
CA PRO A 276 19.28 10.10 18.66
C PRO A 276 18.46 10.48 19.91
N LEU A 277 17.16 10.17 19.93
CA LEU A 277 16.25 10.55 21.03
C LEU A 277 15.74 9.35 21.83
N CYS A 278 16.28 8.16 21.59
CA CYS A 278 15.99 6.99 22.41
C CYS A 278 16.69 7.11 23.77
N HIS A 279 15.99 6.66 24.81
CA HIS A 279 16.60 6.55 26.13
C HIS A 279 17.50 5.32 26.17
N PRO A 280 18.61 5.34 26.91
CA PRO A 280 19.32 4.11 27.24
C PRO A 280 18.43 3.23 28.14
N LEU A 281 18.22 1.97 27.73
CA LEU A 281 17.38 1.02 28.46
C LEU A 281 18.18 -0.22 28.91
N PRO A 282 18.01 -0.68 30.16
CA PRO A 282 18.63 -1.90 30.66
C PRO A 282 17.88 -3.14 30.15
N LEU A 283 18.26 -3.62 28.96
CA LEU A 283 17.69 -4.84 28.37
C LEU A 283 17.82 -6.04 29.30
N THR A 284 16.70 -6.71 29.58
CA THR A 284 16.67 -7.94 30.40
C THR A 284 16.75 -9.20 29.54
N ALA A 285 16.23 -9.16 28.31
CA ALA A 285 16.35 -10.26 27.35
C ALA A 285 16.30 -9.74 25.91
N VAL A 286 17.00 -10.44 25.01
CA VAL A 286 16.89 -10.27 23.56
C VAL A 286 16.87 -11.67 22.94
N ASN A 287 15.71 -12.08 22.43
CA ASN A 287 15.56 -13.32 21.68
C ASN A 287 15.50 -13.00 20.19
N VAL A 288 16.28 -13.69 19.39
CA VAL A 288 16.34 -13.52 17.93
C VAL A 288 15.99 -14.86 17.32
N GLU A 289 15.15 -14.87 16.31
CA GLU A 289 14.70 -16.08 15.61
C GLU A 289 14.81 -15.86 14.10
N PHE A 290 15.32 -16.87 13.41
CA PHE A 290 15.39 -16.87 11.96
C PHE A 290 14.56 -18.04 11.43
N SER A 291 13.71 -17.77 10.43
CA SER A 291 12.98 -18.79 9.69
C SER A 291 13.21 -18.64 8.20
N ILE A 292 13.23 -19.77 7.49
CA ILE A 292 13.54 -19.83 6.05
C ILE A 292 12.29 -20.20 5.28
N ASP A 293 11.91 -19.35 4.32
CA ASP A 293 10.89 -19.65 3.31
C ASP A 293 11.58 -19.99 2.00
N ARG A 294 11.68 -21.30 1.72
CA ARG A 294 12.32 -21.83 0.51
C ARG A 294 11.59 -21.43 -0.77
N VAL A 295 10.26 -21.33 -0.72
CA VAL A 295 9.43 -21.02 -1.89
C VAL A 295 9.68 -19.57 -2.32
N LYS A 296 9.79 -18.66 -1.35
CA LYS A 296 10.03 -17.23 -1.64
C LYS A 296 11.52 -16.87 -1.74
N SER A 297 12.40 -17.81 -1.39
CA SER A 297 13.84 -17.56 -1.23
C SER A 297 14.11 -16.42 -0.25
N THR A 298 13.53 -16.55 0.95
CA THR A 298 13.52 -15.49 1.97
C THR A 298 13.98 -16.03 3.31
N VAL A 299 14.79 -15.22 4.02
CA VAL A 299 15.05 -15.39 5.46
C VAL A 299 14.25 -14.35 6.21
N ARG A 300 13.44 -14.79 7.16
CA ARG A 300 12.71 -13.94 8.10
C ARG A 300 13.47 -13.85 9.40
N CYS A 301 13.59 -12.64 9.93
CA CYS A 301 14.17 -12.32 11.24
C CYS A 301 13.06 -11.82 12.15
N ALA A 302 12.83 -12.47 13.28
CA ALA A 302 11.97 -11.98 14.35
C ALA A 302 12.83 -11.73 15.59
N VAL A 303 12.64 -10.59 16.25
CA VAL A 303 13.36 -10.23 17.47
C VAL A 303 12.38 -9.77 18.53
N THR A 304 12.46 -10.40 19.71
CA THR A 304 11.74 -10.00 20.92
C THR A 304 12.73 -9.41 21.92
N CYS A 305 12.47 -8.18 22.35
CA CYS A 305 13.25 -7.49 23.38
C CYS A 305 12.41 -7.28 24.63
N GLU A 306 13.02 -7.47 25.80
CA GLU A 306 12.41 -7.26 27.11
C GLU A 306 13.21 -6.28 27.95
N THR A 307 12.51 -5.48 28.75
CA THR A 307 13.09 -4.62 29.78
C THR A 307 12.13 -4.42 30.95
N PHE A 308 12.67 -3.95 32.06
CA PHE A 308 11.90 -3.30 33.11
C PHE A 308 12.24 -1.80 33.07
N GLY A 309 11.29 -0.94 32.71
CA GLY A 309 11.60 0.46 32.44
C GLY A 309 10.42 1.42 32.29
N ARG A 310 10.74 2.71 32.12
CA ARG A 310 9.79 3.84 32.10
C ARG A 310 9.24 4.16 30.71
N THR A 311 9.92 3.69 29.67
CA THR A 311 9.55 3.88 28.25
C THR A 311 9.53 2.55 27.51
N GLY A 312 8.84 2.52 26.37
CA GLY A 312 8.75 1.36 25.50
C GLY A 312 10.10 0.92 24.93
N ILE A 313 10.12 -0.29 24.38
CA ILE A 313 11.30 -1.02 23.88
C ILE A 313 11.18 -1.40 22.40
N GLU A 314 10.28 -0.72 21.67
CA GLU A 314 9.98 -0.99 20.26
C GLU A 314 11.21 -0.77 19.38
N MET A 315 11.98 0.28 19.68
CA MET A 315 13.14 0.68 18.88
C MET A 315 14.26 -0.33 19.00
N GLU A 316 14.45 -0.97 20.15
CA GLU A 316 15.44 -2.01 20.35
C GLU A 316 15.15 -3.24 19.50
N ALA A 317 13.88 -3.66 19.45
CA ALA A 317 13.46 -4.78 18.61
C ALA A 317 13.61 -4.47 17.11
N LEU A 318 13.15 -3.29 16.67
CA LEU A 318 13.25 -2.85 15.26
C LEU A 318 14.70 -2.71 14.80
N THR A 319 15.55 -2.10 15.63
CA THR A 319 16.99 -1.92 15.35
C THR A 319 17.69 -3.27 15.24
N ALA A 320 17.36 -4.20 16.13
CA ALA A 320 17.92 -5.55 16.11
C ALA A 320 17.57 -6.32 14.82
N VAL A 321 16.29 -6.28 14.41
CA VAL A 321 15.85 -6.87 13.12
C VAL A 321 16.65 -6.26 11.97
N GLN A 322 16.67 -4.92 11.89
CA GLN A 322 17.30 -4.21 10.77
C GLN A 322 18.79 -4.58 10.62
N VAL A 323 19.52 -4.60 11.74
CA VAL A 323 20.95 -4.94 11.72
C VAL A 323 21.17 -6.44 11.48
N GLY A 324 20.31 -7.31 11.99
CA GLY A 324 20.35 -8.74 11.68
C GLY A 324 20.24 -8.99 10.17
N LEU A 325 19.27 -8.35 9.51
CA LEU A 325 19.09 -8.46 8.06
C LEU A 325 20.25 -7.83 7.27
N LEU A 326 20.75 -6.65 7.69
CA LEU A 326 21.94 -6.03 7.10
C LEU A 326 23.17 -6.93 7.20
N THR A 327 23.29 -7.70 8.29
CA THR A 327 24.40 -8.63 8.49
C THR A 327 24.29 -9.81 7.53
N ILE A 328 23.09 -10.37 7.33
CA ILE A 328 22.87 -11.39 6.28
C ILE A 328 23.27 -10.81 4.91
N TYR A 329 22.90 -9.56 4.64
CA TYR A 329 23.28 -8.90 3.40
C TYR A 329 24.81 -8.82 3.24
N ASP A 330 25.54 -8.32 4.24
CA ASP A 330 27.01 -8.20 4.17
C ASP A 330 27.69 -9.57 3.97
N MET A 331 27.15 -10.60 4.60
CA MET A 331 27.67 -11.96 4.50
C MET A 331 27.50 -12.53 3.10
N CYS A 332 26.41 -12.20 2.40
CA CYS A 332 26.05 -12.82 1.11
C CYS A 332 26.26 -11.92 -0.13
N LYS A 333 26.54 -10.61 0.04
CA LYS A 333 26.68 -9.63 -1.08
C LYS A 333 27.74 -9.95 -2.14
N ALA A 334 28.65 -10.87 -1.85
CA ALA A 334 29.65 -11.32 -2.82
C ALA A 334 29.03 -12.28 -3.87
N VAL A 335 27.99 -13.01 -3.48
CA VAL A 335 27.26 -13.96 -4.32
C VAL A 335 26.04 -13.30 -4.95
N ASP A 336 25.33 -12.47 -4.17
CA ASP A 336 24.08 -11.87 -4.59
C ASP A 336 23.99 -10.43 -4.09
N LYS A 337 24.06 -9.46 -5.00
CA LYS A 337 23.90 -8.04 -4.67
C LYS A 337 22.45 -7.55 -4.76
N GLY A 338 21.56 -8.37 -5.33
CA GLY A 338 20.16 -8.03 -5.59
C GLY A 338 19.23 -8.34 -4.42
N MET A 339 19.77 -8.74 -3.26
CA MET A 339 18.96 -9.02 -2.07
C MET A 339 18.18 -7.79 -1.62
N VAL A 340 16.95 -8.00 -1.18
CA VAL A 340 16.04 -6.92 -0.76
C VAL A 340 15.53 -7.20 0.65
N MET A 341 15.67 -6.22 1.55
CA MET A 341 15.06 -6.25 2.87
C MET A 341 13.66 -5.62 2.81
N THR A 342 12.65 -6.31 3.31
CA THR A 342 11.26 -5.86 3.33
C THR A 342 10.63 -6.12 4.70
N ASP A 343 9.40 -5.60 4.88
CA ASP A 343 8.54 -5.99 5.99
C ASP A 343 9.09 -5.76 7.41
N VAL A 344 10.07 -4.86 7.57
CA VAL A 344 10.60 -4.47 8.89
C VAL A 344 9.53 -3.69 9.65
N ARG A 345 8.92 -4.32 10.66
CA ARG A 345 7.79 -3.76 11.42
C ARG A 345 7.68 -4.32 12.83
N LEU A 346 6.95 -3.59 13.67
CA LEU A 346 6.53 -4.06 15.00
C LEU A 346 5.34 -5.03 14.84
N ILE A 347 5.39 -6.16 15.54
CA ILE A 347 4.37 -7.21 15.54
C ILE A 347 3.54 -7.16 16.81
N GLU A 348 4.20 -6.95 17.94
CA GLU A 348 3.58 -6.94 19.26
C GLU A 348 4.33 -5.99 20.20
N LYS A 349 3.59 -5.35 21.10
CA LYS A 349 4.12 -4.57 22.22
C LYS A 349 3.27 -4.82 23.44
N ILE A 350 3.89 -5.15 24.56
CA ILE A 350 3.25 -5.36 25.85
C ILE A 350 3.82 -4.38 26.87
N GLY A 351 2.94 -3.76 27.65
CA GLY A 351 3.29 -2.93 28.80
C GLY A 351 3.41 -1.43 28.50
N GLY A 352 3.47 -0.65 29.58
CA GLY A 352 3.36 0.81 29.53
C GLY A 352 1.91 1.32 29.45
N LYS A 353 1.77 2.65 29.42
CA LYS A 353 0.46 3.33 29.42
C LYS A 353 -0.44 2.93 28.24
N SER A 354 0.15 2.59 27.10
CA SER A 354 -0.59 2.19 25.89
C SER A 354 -1.12 0.75 25.93
N GLY A 355 -0.81 -0.03 26.97
CA GLY A 355 -1.28 -1.41 27.09
C GLY A 355 -0.64 -2.37 26.08
N HIS A 356 -1.35 -3.47 25.80
CA HIS A 356 -0.98 -4.46 24.80
C HIS A 356 -1.44 -4.02 23.42
N TRP A 357 -0.54 -4.09 22.45
CA TRP A 357 -0.78 -3.80 21.06
C TRP A 357 -0.27 -4.95 20.19
N THR A 358 -1.04 -5.31 19.18
CA THR A 358 -0.65 -6.26 18.13
C THR A 358 -1.03 -5.70 16.77
N THR A 359 -0.27 -6.06 15.74
CA THR A 359 -0.60 -5.64 14.37
C THR A 359 -1.89 -6.32 13.87
N ALA A 360 -2.78 -5.54 13.24
CA ALA A 360 -4.06 -6.03 12.73
C ALA A 360 -3.94 -6.52 11.27
N ALA A 361 -3.29 -7.67 11.03
CA ALA A 361 -3.35 -8.47 9.79
C ALA A 361 -2.66 -9.85 10.01
N PRO A 362 -3.04 -10.91 9.27
CA PRO A 362 -3.42 -12.21 9.84
C PRO A 362 -2.25 -12.97 10.46
N ALA A 363 -2.54 -13.67 11.56
CA ALA A 363 -1.72 -14.74 12.07
C ALA A 363 -1.41 -15.74 10.94
N ILE A 364 -0.13 -16.07 10.81
CA ILE A 364 0.33 -17.16 9.96
C ILE A 364 -0.30 -18.42 10.54
N SER A 365 -1.13 -19.11 9.75
CA SER A 365 -1.57 -20.46 10.10
C SER A 365 -0.35 -21.37 10.06
N ASP A 366 0.08 -21.85 11.22
CA ASP A 366 0.81 -23.11 11.31
C ASP A 366 -0.13 -24.20 10.81
N SER A 367 -0.08 -24.53 9.53
CA SER A 367 -0.59 -25.82 9.06
C SER A 367 0.51 -26.85 9.28
N PRO A 368 0.33 -27.82 10.18
CA PRO A 368 1.21 -28.97 10.22
C PRO A 368 1.03 -29.75 8.91
N LEU A 369 2.15 -30.06 8.28
CA LEU A 369 2.22 -31.08 7.24
C LEU A 369 1.67 -32.39 7.80
N ILE A 370 0.57 -32.88 7.22
CA ILE A 370 0.25 -34.30 7.12
C ILE A 370 -0.08 -34.57 5.65
#